data_AF-A0A8B8UZG9-F1
#
_entry.id   AF-A0A8B8UZG9-F1
#
_cell.length_a   1.000
_cell.length_b   1.000
_cell.length_c   1.000
_cell.angle_alpha   90.00
_cell.angle_beta   90.00
_cell.angle_gamma   90.00
#
_symmetry.space_group_name_H-M   'P 1'
#
loop_
_entity.id
_entity.type
_entity.pdbx_description
1 polymer ?
#
loop_
_entity_poly.entity_id
_entity_poly.type
_entity_poly.pdbx_seq_one_letter_code
_entity_poly.pdbx_strand_id
1 'polypeptide(L)'
;MAVSEIMSHLPVHSLDSSLRDLLSDDLFNDDDESTKSRNDQRSEVFQECLNLFIKREIKDCLEKMAEAGFIDLAVFKSNPMILDLFVSACAIVPSFIGLGLTLQGDILNIFTLDDPQCIEIREIILNDLNKLLVINKFFRCCIKVIQFNVIDQAEQEEKTLELESIISNFIFIYTTKMRTTMDVFGLQELIEIFIFQVKVKLQHKKPSPNLYWTLCKTLPNLSSTLKGLYLSKDVSIEGAILNSIDNKMQKDKTKSKGKQRGVKQKIHHFQEPLLHGGSEEQIKIEDPFNQHTSTDDKVHSTGTTPRKIKNDITVLAGSVWTTLRHHFTGNMLNKNGLLFAGLLLLLCVKKYKSLMAIFKHVPAAFHTVYPQITGLLKLLTSI
;
A
#
# COMPACT_ATOMS: atom_id res chain seq x y z
N MET A 1 106.39 -19.50 12.23
CA MET A 1 105.66 -19.10 13.46
C MET A 1 104.46 -20.04 13.65
N ALA A 2 104.05 -20.29 14.89
CA ALA A 2 102.93 -21.16 15.30
C ALA A 2 101.57 -20.69 14.72
N VAL A 3 100.57 -21.53 14.35
CA VAL A 3 99.76 -22.57 15.07
C VAL A 3 98.66 -21.96 15.99
N SER A 4 97.45 -22.56 15.93
CA SER A 4 96.20 -22.28 16.71
C SER A 4 95.37 -21.03 16.33
N GLU A 5 94.02 -20.99 16.42
CA GLU A 5 92.99 -22.02 16.74
C GLU A 5 91.55 -21.63 16.27
N ILE A 6 90.75 -22.66 15.91
CA ILE A 6 89.29 -22.91 16.11
C ILE A 6 88.22 -21.78 15.98
N MET A 7 87.21 -22.02 15.13
CA MET A 7 85.73 -22.08 15.42
C MET A 7 84.96 -22.23 14.09
N SER A 8 84.58 -23.44 13.66
CA SER A 8 83.31 -24.13 13.99
C SER A 8 82.03 -23.51 13.40
N HIS A 9 81.73 -23.79 12.13
CA HIS A 9 80.36 -23.68 11.57
C HIS A 9 80.04 -24.86 10.64
N LEU A 10 79.23 -25.79 11.15
CA LEU A 10 78.48 -26.79 10.37
C LEU A 10 77.00 -26.38 10.42
N PRO A 11 76.31 -26.16 9.28
CA PRO A 11 74.90 -25.81 9.30
C PRO A 11 74.04 -27.08 9.46
N VAL A 12 73.33 -27.17 10.58
CA VAL A 12 72.25 -28.15 10.80
C VAL A 12 70.98 -27.63 10.14
N HIS A 13 70.75 -27.94 8.86
CA HIS A 13 69.47 -27.71 8.18
C HIS A 13 69.26 -28.73 7.05
N SER A 14 68.09 -29.38 6.99
CA SER A 14 67.40 -29.89 5.77
C SER A 14 66.27 -30.93 6.00
N LEU A 15 65.91 -31.28 7.25
CA LEU A 15 64.80 -32.24 7.49
C LEU A 15 63.43 -31.61 7.82
N ASP A 16 63.38 -30.33 8.20
CA ASP A 16 62.11 -29.64 8.54
C ASP A 16 61.36 -29.06 7.32
N SER A 17 62.03 -28.81 6.19
CA SER A 17 61.36 -28.27 5.00
C SER A 17 60.51 -29.32 4.31
N SER A 18 61.07 -30.52 4.06
CA SER A 18 60.39 -31.58 3.31
C SER A 18 59.10 -32.10 3.98
N LEU A 19 58.92 -31.89 5.29
CA LEU A 19 57.71 -32.27 6.02
C LEU A 19 56.68 -31.12 6.07
N ARG A 20 57.13 -29.86 6.06
CA ARG A 20 56.26 -28.70 5.88
C ARG A 20 55.71 -28.60 4.46
N ASP A 21 56.55 -28.87 3.45
CA ASP A 21 56.14 -28.85 2.05
C ASP A 21 55.07 -29.93 1.76
N LEU A 22 55.18 -31.11 2.41
CA LEU A 22 54.19 -32.20 2.36
C LEU A 22 52.87 -31.93 3.13
N LEU A 23 52.84 -30.90 3.99
CA LEU A 23 51.64 -30.39 4.66
C LEU A 23 51.13 -29.07 4.05
N SER A 24 51.82 -28.59 3.02
CA SER A 24 51.48 -27.40 2.23
C SER A 24 51.00 -27.76 0.82
N ASP A 25 50.60 -29.01 0.61
CA ASP A 25 49.94 -29.43 -0.63
C ASP A 25 48.60 -28.68 -0.76
N ASP A 26 48.41 -28.00 -1.89
CA ASP A 26 47.17 -27.29 -2.27
C ASP A 26 45.93 -28.20 -2.36
N LEU A 27 46.08 -29.50 -2.06
CA LEU A 27 45.01 -30.48 -1.95
C LEU A 27 44.10 -30.30 -0.72
N PHE A 28 44.47 -29.41 0.23
CA PHE A 28 43.66 -29.05 1.40
C PHE A 28 43.20 -27.58 1.43
N ASN A 29 43.53 -26.79 0.40
CA ASN A 29 43.08 -25.40 0.26
C ASN A 29 41.66 -25.34 -0.36
N ASP A 30 40.68 -25.92 0.34
CA ASP A 30 39.23 -25.90 0.00
C ASP A 30 38.55 -24.51 0.21
N ASP A 31 39.34 -23.45 0.33
CA ASP A 31 38.86 -22.10 0.71
C ASP A 31 38.09 -21.38 -0.41
N ASP A 32 38.10 -21.89 -1.65
CA ASP A 32 37.53 -21.21 -2.82
C ASP A 32 36.21 -21.83 -3.36
N GLU A 33 35.72 -22.95 -2.80
CA GLU A 33 34.37 -23.48 -3.07
C GLU A 33 33.33 -23.06 -2.00
N SER A 34 33.76 -22.90 -0.74
CA SER A 34 32.84 -22.60 0.38
C SER A 34 32.17 -21.22 0.27
N THR A 35 32.87 -20.23 -0.27
CA THR A 35 32.37 -18.87 -0.48
C THR A 35 31.55 -18.72 -1.76
N LYS A 36 31.87 -19.47 -2.82
CA LYS A 36 31.07 -19.52 -4.06
C LYS A 36 29.71 -20.19 -3.79
N SER A 37 29.71 -21.42 -3.28
CA SER A 37 28.47 -22.18 -3.00
C SER A 37 27.50 -21.46 -2.08
N ARG A 38 27.99 -20.74 -1.05
CA ARG A 38 27.14 -19.95 -0.15
C ARG A 38 26.54 -18.70 -0.81
N ASN A 39 27.26 -18.06 -1.73
CA ASN A 39 26.73 -16.93 -2.51
C ASN A 39 25.72 -17.40 -3.56
N ASP A 40 25.98 -18.54 -4.21
CA ASP A 40 25.07 -19.17 -5.17
C ASP A 40 23.77 -19.58 -4.47
N GLN A 41 23.85 -20.25 -3.31
CA GLN A 41 22.69 -20.58 -2.48
C GLN A 41 21.88 -19.33 -2.05
N ARG A 42 22.56 -18.23 -1.69
CA ARG A 42 21.89 -16.98 -1.34
C ARG A 42 21.19 -16.34 -2.54
N SER A 43 21.78 -16.46 -3.72
CA SER A 43 21.21 -16.01 -5.00
C SER A 43 19.95 -16.82 -5.36
N GLU A 44 20.00 -18.15 -5.22
CA GLU A 44 18.85 -19.04 -5.43
C GLU A 44 17.68 -18.71 -4.50
N VAL A 45 17.94 -18.53 -3.19
CA VAL A 45 16.90 -18.16 -2.21
C VAL A 45 16.32 -16.77 -2.51
N PHE A 46 17.12 -15.81 -2.98
CA PHE A 46 16.59 -14.51 -3.43
C PHE A 46 15.70 -14.65 -4.67
N GLN A 47 16.07 -15.51 -5.62
CA GLN A 47 15.23 -15.80 -6.79
C GLN A 47 13.92 -16.52 -6.39
N GLU A 48 13.94 -17.36 -5.35
CA GLU A 48 12.72 -17.95 -4.78
C GLU A 48 11.78 -16.86 -4.22
N CYS A 49 12.30 -15.92 -3.42
CA CYS A 49 11.53 -14.77 -2.91
C CYS A 49 10.94 -13.93 -4.06
N LEU A 50 11.72 -13.64 -5.11
CA LEU A 50 11.22 -12.97 -6.31
C LEU A 50 10.09 -13.75 -7.00
N ASN A 51 10.21 -15.08 -7.11
CA ASN A 51 9.19 -15.93 -7.71
C ASN A 51 7.87 -15.90 -6.90
N LEU A 52 7.94 -15.94 -5.56
CA LEU A 52 6.78 -15.80 -4.67
C LEU A 52 6.12 -14.41 -4.83
N PHE A 53 6.93 -13.34 -4.89
CA PHE A 53 6.45 -11.98 -5.13
C PHE A 53 5.72 -11.84 -6.47
N ILE A 54 6.28 -12.41 -7.55
CA ILE A 54 5.67 -12.40 -8.89
C ILE A 54 4.33 -13.14 -8.91
N LYS A 55 4.22 -14.28 -8.20
CA LYS A 55 2.97 -15.04 -8.02
C LYS A 55 1.94 -14.31 -7.14
N ARG A 56 2.33 -13.23 -6.46
CA ARG A 56 1.56 -12.52 -5.42
C ARG A 56 1.32 -13.33 -4.15
N GLU A 57 2.19 -14.31 -3.89
CA GLU A 57 2.30 -15.05 -2.63
C GLU A 57 3.07 -14.16 -1.62
N ILE A 58 2.53 -12.96 -1.34
CA ILE A 58 3.27 -11.86 -0.67
C ILE A 58 3.60 -12.18 0.79
N LYS A 59 2.72 -12.89 1.50
CA LYS A 59 3.01 -13.33 2.87
C LYS A 59 4.19 -14.30 2.83
N ASP A 60 4.09 -15.34 2.03
CA ASP A 60 5.12 -16.40 1.93
C ASP A 60 6.46 -15.83 1.43
N CYS A 61 6.43 -14.85 0.52
CA CYS A 61 7.61 -14.05 0.14
C CYS A 61 8.28 -13.35 1.34
N LEU A 62 7.50 -12.71 2.22
CA LEU A 62 8.04 -11.99 3.37
C LEU A 62 8.54 -12.94 4.47
N GLU A 63 7.80 -14.01 4.76
CA GLU A 63 8.23 -15.05 5.71
C GLU A 63 9.53 -15.71 5.20
N LYS A 64 9.63 -16.02 3.90
CA LYS A 64 10.86 -16.55 3.28
C LYS A 64 12.05 -15.57 3.34
N MET A 65 11.79 -14.26 3.20
CA MET A 65 12.82 -13.24 3.39
C MET A 65 13.29 -13.14 4.85
N ALA A 66 12.41 -13.36 5.84
CA ALA A 66 12.79 -13.45 7.25
C ALA A 66 13.61 -14.73 7.53
N GLU A 67 13.13 -15.89 7.08
CA GLU A 67 13.83 -17.19 7.20
C GLU A 67 15.25 -17.16 6.60
N ALA A 68 15.42 -16.45 5.48
CA ALA A 68 16.71 -16.28 4.80
C ALA A 68 17.64 -15.23 5.45
N GLY A 69 17.20 -14.55 6.50
CA GLY A 69 17.96 -13.44 7.11
C GLY A 69 18.17 -12.27 6.15
N PHE A 70 17.18 -11.95 5.31
CA PHE A 70 17.24 -10.83 4.37
C PHE A 70 16.67 -9.53 4.92
N ILE A 71 15.87 -9.59 5.98
CA ILE A 71 15.30 -8.43 6.66
C ILE A 71 16.31 -7.96 7.73
N ASP A 72 17.43 -7.43 7.25
CA ASP A 72 18.53 -6.93 8.09
C ASP A 72 19.17 -5.69 7.47
N LEU A 73 19.58 -4.75 8.33
CA LEU A 73 20.15 -3.46 7.93
C LEU A 73 21.46 -3.58 7.15
N ALA A 74 22.36 -4.50 7.53
CA ALA A 74 23.61 -4.72 6.81
C ALA A 74 23.32 -5.35 5.43
N VAL A 75 22.37 -6.28 5.36
CA VAL A 75 21.93 -6.88 4.09
C VAL A 75 21.30 -5.83 3.16
N PHE A 76 20.44 -4.96 3.67
CA PHE A 76 19.84 -3.88 2.89
C PHE A 76 20.88 -2.86 2.38
N LYS A 77 21.91 -2.55 3.18
CA LYS A 77 23.05 -1.71 2.77
C LYS A 77 23.88 -2.35 1.65
N SER A 78 24.14 -3.65 1.74
CA SER A 78 24.93 -4.39 0.73
C SER A 78 24.15 -4.77 -0.52
N ASN A 79 22.81 -4.88 -0.46
CA ASN A 79 21.97 -5.32 -1.57
C ASN A 79 20.67 -4.49 -1.70
N PRO A 80 20.69 -3.40 -2.49
CA PRO A 80 19.51 -2.56 -2.71
C PRO A 80 18.31 -3.28 -3.36
N MET A 81 18.52 -4.39 -4.08
CA MET A 81 17.41 -5.15 -4.69
C MET A 81 16.60 -5.93 -3.65
N ILE A 82 17.26 -6.39 -2.58
CA ILE A 82 16.58 -7.01 -1.42
C ILE A 82 15.71 -5.97 -0.70
N LEU A 83 16.21 -4.73 -0.53
CA LEU A 83 15.45 -3.63 0.05
C LEU A 83 14.25 -3.23 -0.82
N ASP A 84 14.45 -3.05 -2.13
CA ASP A 84 13.38 -2.73 -3.08
C ASP A 84 12.27 -3.81 -3.09
N LEU A 85 12.65 -5.09 -3.00
CA LEU A 85 11.71 -6.21 -2.88
C LEU A 85 10.93 -6.15 -1.56
N PHE A 86 11.62 -6.03 -0.43
CA PHE A 86 11.01 -5.96 0.90
C PHE A 86 10.00 -4.81 1.00
N VAL A 87 10.41 -3.58 0.64
CA VAL A 87 9.54 -2.40 0.66
C VAL A 87 8.35 -2.58 -0.30
N SER A 88 8.56 -3.21 -1.46
CA SER A 88 7.48 -3.50 -2.41
C SER A 88 6.48 -4.54 -1.90
N ALA A 89 6.94 -5.60 -1.23
CA ALA A 89 6.09 -6.63 -0.64
C ALA A 89 5.29 -6.06 0.53
N CYS A 90 5.95 -5.39 1.48
CA CYS A 90 5.31 -4.70 2.61
C CYS A 90 4.31 -3.63 2.15
N ALA A 91 4.53 -2.96 1.02
CA ALA A 91 3.57 -2.01 0.45
C ALA A 91 2.27 -2.67 -0.04
N ILE A 92 2.28 -3.94 -0.45
CA ILE A 92 1.09 -4.69 -0.89
C ILE A 92 0.29 -5.25 0.29
N VAL A 93 0.94 -5.68 1.38
CA VAL A 93 0.29 -6.23 2.59
C VAL A 93 -0.70 -5.21 3.20
N PRO A 94 -1.98 -5.55 3.45
CA PRO A 94 -2.95 -4.57 3.97
C PRO A 94 -2.64 -4.00 5.37
N SER A 95 -2.14 -4.84 6.27
CA SER A 95 -1.75 -4.54 7.66
C SER A 95 -0.78 -5.62 8.15
N PHE A 96 0.15 -5.25 9.03
CA PHE A 96 1.21 -6.15 9.52
C PHE A 96 0.78 -7.07 10.68
N ILE A 97 -0.40 -6.85 11.28
CA ILE A 97 -0.94 -7.65 12.41
C ILE A 97 -1.18 -9.13 12.04
N GLY A 98 -1.34 -9.46 10.75
CA GLY A 98 -1.63 -10.83 10.28
C GLY A 98 -0.41 -11.70 9.92
N LEU A 99 0.80 -11.24 10.27
CA LEU A 99 2.08 -11.89 9.96
C LEU A 99 2.58 -12.72 11.16
N GLY A 100 3.60 -13.56 10.96
CA GLY A 100 4.27 -14.22 12.09
C GLY A 100 4.90 -13.18 13.04
N LEU A 101 4.95 -13.47 14.35
CA LEU A 101 5.41 -12.50 15.36
C LEU A 101 6.84 -12.00 15.10
N THR A 102 7.75 -12.89 14.67
CA THR A 102 9.14 -12.53 14.30
C THR A 102 9.16 -11.56 13.12
N LEU A 103 8.55 -11.95 11.98
CA LEU A 103 8.43 -11.11 10.80
C LEU A 103 7.76 -9.77 11.10
N GLN A 104 6.74 -9.75 11.96
CA GLN A 104 6.09 -8.52 12.39
C GLN A 104 7.05 -7.62 13.17
N GLY A 105 7.86 -8.18 14.08
CA GLY A 105 8.91 -7.45 14.80
C GLY A 105 9.94 -6.84 13.84
N ASP A 106 10.47 -7.65 12.92
CA ASP A 106 11.46 -7.20 11.93
C ASP A 106 10.89 -6.07 11.04
N ILE A 107 9.63 -6.19 10.59
CA ILE A 107 8.94 -5.14 9.84
C ILE A 107 8.75 -3.86 10.67
N LEU A 108 8.44 -3.98 11.97
CA LEU A 108 8.23 -2.82 12.83
C LEU A 108 9.54 -2.04 13.04
N ASN A 109 10.67 -2.71 13.23
CA ASN A 109 11.98 -2.06 13.36
C ASN A 109 12.31 -1.21 12.11
N ILE A 110 11.94 -1.67 10.91
CA ILE A 110 12.26 -0.98 9.64
C ILE A 110 11.30 0.19 9.33
N PHE A 111 10.10 0.26 9.92
CA PHE A 111 9.08 1.27 9.57
C PHE A 111 8.57 2.14 10.73
N THR A 112 9.02 1.91 11.97
CA THR A 112 8.72 2.75 13.15
C THR A 112 9.70 3.92 13.21
N LEU A 113 9.21 5.16 13.13
CA LEU A 113 10.00 6.32 12.66
C LEU A 113 11.23 6.71 13.50
N ASP A 114 11.19 6.38 14.79
CA ASP A 114 12.22 6.59 15.81
C ASP A 114 13.08 5.36 16.09
N ASP A 115 12.79 4.21 15.47
CA ASP A 115 13.67 3.06 15.53
C ASP A 115 14.99 3.37 14.78
N PRO A 116 16.17 3.09 15.36
CA PRO A 116 17.45 3.33 14.70
C PRO A 116 17.55 2.70 13.30
N GLN A 117 17.00 1.50 13.08
CA GLN A 117 17.00 0.86 11.77
C GLN A 117 16.11 1.61 10.78
N CYS A 118 14.92 2.06 11.20
CA CYS A 118 14.07 2.90 10.35
C CYS A 118 14.76 4.23 10.00
N ILE A 119 15.52 4.84 10.92
CA ILE A 119 16.27 6.08 10.65
C ILE A 119 17.32 5.83 9.55
N GLU A 120 18.13 4.78 9.67
CA GLU A 120 19.17 4.46 8.68
C GLU A 120 18.58 3.99 7.34
N ILE A 121 17.50 3.20 7.35
CA ILE A 121 16.79 2.79 6.12
C ILE A 121 16.13 3.98 5.43
N ARG A 122 15.57 4.92 6.20
CA ARG A 122 15.03 6.17 5.69
C ARG A 122 16.12 6.99 4.98
N GLU A 123 17.33 7.08 5.54
CA GLU A 123 18.45 7.74 4.86
C GLU A 123 18.82 7.03 3.54
N ILE A 124 18.92 5.70 3.54
CA ILE A 124 19.23 4.92 2.31
C ILE A 124 18.17 5.18 1.23
N ILE A 125 16.88 5.07 1.57
CA ILE A 125 15.78 5.16 0.60
C ILE A 125 15.56 6.61 0.10
N LEU A 126 15.60 7.61 1.00
CA LEU A 126 15.32 9.01 0.61
C LEU A 126 16.51 9.69 -0.08
N ASN A 127 17.73 9.12 0.00
CA ASN A 127 18.87 9.61 -0.76
C ASN A 127 18.83 9.23 -2.26
N ASP A 128 18.24 8.08 -2.63
CA ASP A 128 18.03 7.73 -4.05
C ASP A 128 16.76 8.36 -4.62
N LEU A 129 16.87 9.65 -4.94
CA LEU A 129 15.78 10.45 -5.52
C LEU A 129 15.27 9.92 -6.87
N ASN A 130 15.98 9.00 -7.54
CA ASN A 130 15.50 8.40 -8.80
C ASN A 130 14.40 7.36 -8.55
N LYS A 131 14.31 6.80 -7.34
CA LYS A 131 13.35 5.76 -6.96
C LYS A 131 12.13 6.29 -6.21
N LEU A 132 11.52 7.37 -6.70
CA LEU A 132 10.39 8.02 -6.03
C LEU A 132 9.22 7.05 -5.72
N LEU A 133 8.95 6.08 -6.59
CA LEU A 133 7.93 5.05 -6.34
C LEU A 133 8.28 4.10 -5.17
N VAL A 134 9.57 3.88 -4.86
CA VAL A 134 10.02 3.12 -3.67
C VAL A 134 9.89 3.98 -2.42
N ILE A 135 10.24 5.26 -2.49
CA ILE A 135 10.03 6.22 -1.40
C ILE A 135 8.53 6.34 -1.06
N ASN A 136 7.65 6.39 -2.06
CA ASN A 136 6.19 6.36 -1.87
C ASN A 136 5.71 5.08 -1.18
N LYS A 137 6.27 3.92 -1.54
CA LYS A 137 5.99 2.64 -0.87
C LYS A 137 6.47 2.63 0.58
N PHE A 138 7.67 3.15 0.86
CA PHE A 138 8.21 3.29 2.21
C PHE A 138 7.28 4.13 3.10
N PHE A 139 6.88 5.33 2.66
CA PHE A 139 5.92 6.15 3.41
C PHE A 139 4.57 5.44 3.61
N ARG A 140 4.05 4.70 2.62
CA ARG A 140 2.85 3.86 2.77
C ARG A 140 3.02 2.78 3.84
N CYS A 141 4.21 2.25 4.06
CA CYS A 141 4.49 1.27 5.12
C CYS A 141 4.54 1.92 6.51
N CYS A 142 5.26 3.04 6.69
CA CYS A 142 5.23 3.80 7.95
C CYS A 142 3.80 4.22 8.34
N ILE A 143 2.98 4.63 7.36
CA ILE A 143 1.55 4.93 7.58
C ILE A 143 0.78 3.71 8.08
N LYS A 144 1.09 2.49 7.63
CA LYS A 144 0.42 1.28 8.14
C LYS A 144 0.79 1.01 9.60
N VAL A 145 2.05 1.19 9.98
CA VAL A 145 2.50 1.06 11.39
C VAL A 145 1.69 2.03 12.26
N ILE A 146 1.70 3.31 11.93
CA ILE A 146 0.96 4.34 12.70
C ILE A 146 -0.55 4.04 12.73
N GLN A 147 -1.13 3.51 11.64
CA GLN A 147 -2.58 3.31 11.53
C GLN A 147 -3.11 2.01 12.16
N PHE A 148 -2.26 1.00 12.37
CA PHE A 148 -2.68 -0.33 12.81
C PHE A 148 -1.91 -0.87 14.02
N ASN A 149 -0.66 -0.47 14.22
CA ASN A 149 0.20 -0.99 15.27
C ASN A 149 0.32 -0.05 16.48
N VAL A 150 0.19 1.27 16.27
CA VAL A 150 0.06 2.24 17.37
C VAL A 150 -1.39 2.24 17.87
N ILE A 151 -1.58 1.95 19.16
CA ILE A 151 -2.90 1.82 19.80
C ILE A 151 -3.28 3.10 20.55
N ASP A 152 -2.31 3.78 21.16
CA ASP A 152 -2.56 5.03 21.87
C ASP A 152 -2.79 6.19 20.90
N GLN A 153 -3.81 7.01 21.16
CA GLN A 153 -4.19 8.08 20.26
C GLN A 153 -3.22 9.28 20.30
N ALA A 154 -2.60 9.56 21.45
CA ALA A 154 -1.64 10.66 21.58
C ALA A 154 -0.32 10.29 20.90
N GLU A 155 0.16 9.05 21.10
CA GLU A 155 1.30 8.50 20.36
C GLU A 155 1.01 8.50 18.85
N GLN A 156 -0.20 8.09 18.43
CA GLN A 156 -0.59 8.11 17.02
C GLN A 156 -0.57 9.52 16.43
N GLU A 157 -1.00 10.54 17.17
CA GLU A 157 -0.94 11.95 16.75
C GLU A 157 0.51 12.44 16.65
N GLU A 158 1.36 12.14 17.64
CA GLU A 158 2.79 12.47 17.66
C GLU A 158 3.52 11.88 16.43
N LYS A 159 3.44 10.57 16.22
CA LYS A 159 4.06 9.89 15.06
C LYS A 159 3.49 10.39 13.73
N THR A 160 2.22 10.81 13.71
CA THR A 160 1.61 11.42 12.51
C THR A 160 2.18 12.81 12.21
N LEU A 161 2.47 13.62 13.23
CA LEU A 161 3.12 14.93 13.08
C LEU A 161 4.60 14.79 12.69
N GLU A 162 5.31 13.80 13.23
CA GLU A 162 6.66 13.45 12.81
C GLU A 162 6.71 13.08 11.32
N LEU A 163 5.84 12.15 10.90
CA LEU A 163 5.72 11.74 9.50
C LEU A 163 5.36 12.91 8.58
N GLU A 164 4.48 13.80 9.02
CA GLU A 164 4.10 15.01 8.29
C GLU A 164 5.32 15.90 8.01
N SER A 165 6.18 16.11 9.01
CA SER A 165 7.42 16.86 8.89
C SER A 165 8.38 16.17 7.90
N ILE A 166 8.62 14.87 8.06
CA ILE A 166 9.50 14.08 7.18
C ILE A 166 9.06 14.16 5.72
N ILE A 167 7.77 13.93 5.43
CA ILE A 167 7.27 13.98 4.04
C ILE A 167 7.31 15.40 3.49
N SER A 168 6.98 16.43 4.28
CA SER A 168 7.03 17.83 3.82
C SER A 168 8.46 18.26 3.46
N ASN A 169 9.43 17.91 4.30
CA ASN A 169 10.84 18.17 4.06
C ASN A 169 11.35 17.39 2.84
N PHE A 170 10.93 16.13 2.68
CA PHE A 170 11.26 15.35 1.49
C PHE A 170 10.69 15.95 0.20
N ILE A 171 9.42 16.41 0.19
CA ILE A 171 8.82 17.11 -0.96
C ILE A 171 9.65 18.35 -1.33
N PHE A 172 10.07 19.14 -0.34
CA PHE A 172 10.94 20.30 -0.57
C PHE A 172 12.29 19.92 -1.21
N ILE A 173 12.97 18.90 -0.65
CA ILE A 173 14.25 18.42 -1.16
C ILE A 173 14.09 17.89 -2.59
N TYR A 174 13.06 17.07 -2.85
CA TYR A 174 12.79 16.48 -4.15
C TYR A 174 12.49 17.53 -5.22
N THR A 175 11.54 18.44 -4.95
CA THR A 175 11.15 19.53 -5.87
C THR A 175 12.30 20.50 -6.15
N THR A 176 13.24 20.66 -5.21
CA THR A 176 14.43 21.50 -5.38
C THR A 176 15.52 20.79 -6.19
N LYS A 177 15.89 19.56 -5.83
CA LYS A 177 17.02 18.82 -6.44
C LYS A 177 16.69 18.20 -7.81
N MET A 178 15.47 17.67 -7.98
CA MET A 178 15.08 16.94 -9.20
C MET A 178 14.37 17.81 -10.25
N ARG A 179 14.39 19.15 -10.10
CA ARG A 179 13.57 20.12 -10.87
C ARG A 179 13.50 19.90 -12.38
N THR A 180 14.55 19.37 -13.01
CA THR A 180 14.64 19.10 -14.46
C THR A 180 14.29 17.66 -14.87
N THR A 181 14.29 16.72 -13.93
CA THR A 181 14.17 15.26 -14.14
C THR A 181 13.06 14.65 -13.29
N MET A 182 12.03 15.42 -12.97
CA MET A 182 10.97 15.02 -12.04
C MET A 182 10.11 13.87 -12.56
N ASP A 183 9.94 12.84 -11.73
CA ASP A 183 8.92 11.81 -11.94
C ASP A 183 7.54 12.42 -11.64
N VAL A 184 6.83 12.80 -12.70
CA VAL A 184 5.50 13.43 -12.66
C VAL A 184 4.47 12.55 -11.94
N PHE A 185 4.51 11.23 -12.15
CA PHE A 185 3.54 10.30 -11.57
C PHE A 185 3.88 9.99 -10.11
N GLY A 186 5.15 9.71 -9.81
CA GLY A 186 5.60 9.52 -8.44
C GLY A 186 5.38 10.76 -7.57
N LEU A 187 5.54 11.96 -8.13
CA LEU A 187 5.29 13.22 -7.41
C LEU A 187 3.80 13.42 -7.13
N GLN A 188 2.92 13.19 -8.12
CA GLN A 188 1.48 13.21 -7.87
C GLN A 188 1.11 12.26 -6.73
N GLU A 189 1.61 11.02 -6.79
CA GLU A 189 1.34 10.01 -5.76
C GLU A 189 1.86 10.45 -4.38
N LEU A 190 3.05 11.05 -4.29
CA LEU A 190 3.61 11.55 -3.02
C LEU A 190 2.70 12.59 -2.36
N ILE A 191 2.21 13.57 -3.13
CA ILE A 191 1.29 14.60 -2.62
C ILE A 191 -0.08 13.98 -2.27
N GLU A 192 -0.56 13.01 -3.04
CA GLU A 192 -1.80 12.28 -2.72
C GLU A 192 -1.65 11.40 -1.47
N ILE A 193 -0.48 10.82 -1.20
CA ILE A 193 -0.17 10.13 0.07
C ILE A 193 -0.26 11.11 1.23
N PHE A 194 0.42 12.26 1.14
CA PHE A 194 0.40 13.29 2.18
C PHE A 194 -1.04 13.76 2.48
N ILE A 195 -1.82 14.11 1.45
CA ILE A 195 -3.17 14.64 1.63
C ILE A 195 -4.15 13.55 2.07
N PHE A 196 -4.23 12.41 1.38
CA PHE A 196 -5.28 11.43 1.63
C PHE A 196 -4.96 10.41 2.71
N GLN A 197 -3.68 10.15 2.99
CA GLN A 197 -3.28 9.15 3.98
C GLN A 197 -2.82 9.81 5.28
N VAL A 198 -1.94 10.82 5.24
CA VAL A 198 -1.54 11.53 6.48
C VAL A 198 -2.64 12.49 6.94
N LYS A 199 -2.96 13.53 6.16
CA LYS A 199 -3.90 14.58 6.58
C LYS A 199 -5.35 14.12 6.74
N VAL A 200 -5.85 13.24 5.88
CA VAL A 200 -7.25 12.77 5.94
C VAL A 200 -7.43 11.51 6.79
N LYS A 201 -6.59 10.48 6.59
CA LYS A 201 -6.83 9.15 7.16
C LYS A 201 -6.25 8.98 8.56
N LEU A 202 -5.00 9.41 8.81
CA LEU A 202 -4.40 9.40 10.15
C LEU A 202 -4.98 10.50 11.04
N GLN A 203 -4.98 11.77 10.60
CA GLN A 203 -5.52 12.88 11.40
C GLN A 203 -7.07 12.96 11.41
N HIS A 204 -7.77 11.98 10.83
CA HIS A 204 -9.24 11.90 10.71
C HIS A 204 -9.96 13.15 10.15
N LYS A 205 -9.26 14.02 9.41
CA LYS A 205 -9.84 15.25 8.82
C LYS A 205 -10.63 14.93 7.55
N LYS A 206 -11.66 15.74 7.27
CA LYS A 206 -12.41 15.64 6.01
C LYS A 206 -11.54 16.09 4.83
N PRO A 207 -11.62 15.44 3.65
CA PRO A 207 -10.94 15.93 2.45
C PRO A 207 -11.42 17.34 2.10
N SER A 208 -10.49 18.22 1.74
CA SER A 208 -10.75 19.63 1.39
C SER A 208 -9.57 20.19 0.59
N PRO A 209 -9.79 21.05 -0.43
CA PRO A 209 -8.72 21.74 -1.15
C PRO A 209 -7.80 22.56 -0.24
N ASN A 210 -8.30 23.00 0.93
CA ASN A 210 -7.49 23.71 1.92
C ASN A 210 -6.29 22.89 2.42
N LEU A 211 -6.34 21.55 2.37
CA LEU A 211 -5.20 20.70 2.75
C LEU A 211 -4.03 20.87 1.76
N TYR A 212 -4.35 20.97 0.46
CA TYR A 212 -3.37 21.27 -0.59
C TYR A 212 -2.82 22.69 -0.42
N TRP A 213 -3.70 23.69 -0.28
CA TRP A 213 -3.26 25.08 -0.15
C TRP A 213 -2.45 25.37 1.12
N THR A 214 -2.71 24.67 2.22
CA THR A 214 -1.85 24.74 3.42
C THR A 214 -0.46 24.17 3.17
N LEU A 215 -0.33 23.05 2.44
CA LEU A 215 0.97 22.52 2.03
C LEU A 215 1.71 23.48 1.08
N CYS A 216 1.01 24.15 0.16
CA CYS A 216 1.61 25.18 -0.69
C CYS A 216 2.01 26.46 0.07
N LYS A 217 1.42 26.72 1.25
CA LYS A 217 1.85 27.82 2.13
C LYS A 217 3.11 27.47 2.93
N THR A 218 3.26 26.22 3.36
CA THR A 218 4.50 25.77 4.00
C THR A 218 5.64 25.57 2.98
N LEU A 219 5.31 25.25 1.73
CA LEU A 219 6.24 25.07 0.62
C LEU A 219 5.91 26.04 -0.55
N PRO A 220 6.35 27.32 -0.51
CA PRO A 220 5.90 28.37 -1.44
C PRO A 220 6.11 28.08 -2.93
N ASN A 221 7.14 27.29 -3.28
CA ASN A 221 7.45 26.91 -4.67
C ASN A 221 6.68 25.68 -5.16
N LEU A 222 5.86 25.03 -4.32
CA LEU A 222 5.19 23.79 -4.68
C LEU A 222 4.10 24.01 -5.74
N SER A 223 3.20 24.98 -5.56
CA SER A 223 2.10 25.22 -6.53
C SER A 223 2.63 25.62 -7.91
N SER A 224 3.66 26.47 -8.00
CA SER A 224 4.28 26.84 -9.29
C SER A 224 4.93 25.64 -9.97
N THR A 225 5.59 24.76 -9.21
CA THR A 225 6.17 23.51 -9.72
C THR A 225 5.07 22.55 -10.22
N LEU A 226 4.04 22.29 -9.42
CA LEU A 226 2.97 21.34 -9.76
C LEU A 226 2.02 21.84 -10.87
N LYS A 227 1.95 23.16 -11.11
CA LYS A 227 1.28 23.76 -12.27
C LYS A 227 2.10 23.63 -13.56
N GLY A 228 3.44 23.68 -13.45
CA GLY A 228 4.35 23.59 -14.60
C GLY A 228 4.56 22.17 -15.14
N LEU A 229 4.20 21.15 -14.36
CA LEU A 229 4.34 19.74 -14.72
C LEU A 229 2.99 19.14 -15.15
N TYR A 230 2.99 18.38 -16.24
CA TYR A 230 1.78 17.88 -16.90
C TYR A 230 1.75 16.35 -16.96
N LEU A 231 0.63 15.77 -16.55
CA LEU A 231 0.34 14.32 -16.61
C LEU A 231 -0.18 13.90 -17.98
N SER A 232 -0.90 14.81 -18.64
CA SER A 232 -1.39 14.68 -20.01
C SER A 232 -1.60 16.07 -20.60
N LYS A 233 -1.99 16.15 -21.88
CA LYS A 233 -2.28 17.42 -22.53
C LYS A 233 -3.32 18.20 -21.72
N ASP A 234 -2.97 19.44 -21.37
CA ASP A 234 -3.79 20.39 -20.63
C ASP A 234 -4.15 19.99 -19.17
N VAL A 235 -3.54 18.92 -18.61
CA VAL A 235 -3.75 18.49 -17.22
C VAL A 235 -2.44 18.55 -16.43
N SER A 236 -2.30 19.56 -15.57
CA SER A 236 -1.18 19.69 -14.62
C SER A 236 -1.32 18.77 -13.41
N ILE A 237 -0.21 18.52 -12.69
CA ILE A 237 -0.24 17.74 -11.44
C ILE A 237 -1.16 18.43 -10.40
N GLU A 238 -1.10 19.76 -10.27
CA GLU A 238 -2.02 20.50 -9.37
C GLU A 238 -3.48 20.26 -9.76
N GLY A 239 -3.82 20.36 -11.05
CA GLY A 239 -5.19 20.12 -11.52
C GLY A 239 -5.68 18.71 -11.23
N ALA A 240 -4.82 17.71 -11.39
CA ALA A 240 -5.14 16.32 -11.05
C ALA A 240 -5.35 16.13 -9.53
N ILE A 241 -4.49 16.70 -8.67
CA ILE A 241 -4.62 16.61 -7.21
C ILE A 241 -5.93 17.26 -6.73
N LEU A 242 -6.25 18.46 -7.22
CA LEU A 242 -7.49 19.16 -6.85
C LEU A 242 -8.73 18.35 -7.29
N ASN A 243 -8.73 17.81 -8.50
CA ASN A 243 -9.77 16.91 -8.99
C ASN A 243 -9.87 15.61 -8.14
N SER A 244 -8.74 15.00 -7.74
CA SER A 244 -8.72 13.86 -6.81
C SER A 244 -9.38 14.20 -5.47
N ILE A 245 -9.16 15.42 -4.95
CA ILE A 245 -9.77 15.90 -3.68
C ILE A 245 -11.28 16.04 -3.84
N ASP A 246 -11.76 16.72 -4.90
CA ASP A 246 -13.18 16.92 -5.15
C ASP A 246 -13.93 15.59 -5.32
N ASN A 247 -13.34 14.64 -6.07
CA ASN A 247 -13.90 13.30 -6.23
C ASN A 247 -13.99 12.55 -4.89
N LYS A 248 -12.99 12.71 -4.00
CA LYS A 248 -13.01 12.13 -2.65
C LYS A 248 -14.13 12.75 -1.80
N MET A 249 -14.29 14.08 -1.84
CA MET A 249 -15.35 14.80 -1.14
C MET A 249 -16.76 14.35 -1.58
N GLN A 250 -16.99 14.13 -2.87
CA GLN A 250 -18.29 13.64 -3.37
C GLN A 250 -18.54 12.18 -2.96
N LYS A 251 -17.50 11.33 -2.92
CA LYS A 251 -17.59 9.95 -2.45
C LYS A 251 -17.96 9.84 -0.98
N ASP A 252 -17.51 10.76 -0.13
CA ASP A 252 -17.85 10.74 1.29
C ASP A 252 -19.24 11.38 1.57
N LYS A 253 -19.63 12.42 0.81
CA LYS A 253 -21.01 12.96 0.84
C LYS A 253 -22.06 11.90 0.44
N THR A 254 -21.79 11.09 -0.58
CA THR A 254 -22.72 10.05 -1.04
C THR A 254 -22.86 8.89 -0.05
N LYS A 255 -21.77 8.44 0.58
CA LYS A 255 -21.83 7.45 1.68
C LYS A 255 -22.68 7.93 2.86
N SER A 256 -22.56 9.20 3.25
CA SER A 256 -23.33 9.77 4.36
C SER A 256 -24.84 9.72 4.10
N LYS A 257 -25.28 10.14 2.90
CA LYS A 257 -26.70 10.11 2.50
C LYS A 257 -27.29 8.70 2.42
N GLY A 258 -26.47 7.68 2.17
CA GLY A 258 -26.92 6.27 2.12
C GLY A 258 -27.38 5.70 3.48
N LYS A 259 -26.85 6.21 4.61
CA LYS A 259 -27.16 5.68 5.95
C LYS A 259 -28.43 6.25 6.59
N GLN A 260 -29.03 7.31 6.04
CA GLN A 260 -30.20 7.98 6.66
C GLN A 260 -31.58 7.45 6.22
N ARG A 261 -31.66 6.41 5.38
CA ARG A 261 -32.93 5.72 5.08
C ARG A 261 -33.18 4.52 6.01
N GLY A 262 -33.07 4.77 7.32
CA GLY A 262 -33.55 3.88 8.37
C GLY A 262 -35.07 3.99 8.50
N VAL A 263 -35.75 2.85 8.52
CA VAL A 263 -37.22 2.72 8.49
C VAL A 263 -37.88 3.44 9.68
N LYS A 264 -38.68 4.48 9.41
CA LYS A 264 -39.72 4.91 10.37
C LYS A 264 -40.85 3.86 10.35
N GLN A 265 -40.80 2.89 11.26
CA GLN A 265 -41.94 2.01 11.48
C GLN A 265 -43.11 2.83 12.02
N LYS A 266 -44.25 2.79 11.32
CA LYS A 266 -45.53 3.26 11.87
C LYS A 266 -45.95 2.29 12.97
N ILE A 267 -45.89 2.72 14.22
CA ILE A 267 -46.62 2.04 15.29
C ILE A 267 -48.10 2.37 15.09
N HIS A 268 -48.91 1.33 14.89
CA HIS A 268 -50.37 1.48 14.74
C HIS A 268 -51.03 1.67 16.11
N HIS A 269 -52.11 2.46 16.14
CA HIS A 269 -53.02 2.56 17.27
C HIS A 269 -53.51 1.18 17.72
N PHE A 270 -53.54 0.99 19.04
CA PHE A 270 -54.64 0.29 19.72
C PHE A 270 -55.16 1.19 20.83
N GLN A 271 -56.46 1.13 21.09
CA GLN A 271 -57.19 2.02 21.99
C GLN A 271 -58.04 1.19 22.95
N GLU A 272 -58.21 1.75 24.16
CA GLU A 272 -59.23 1.49 25.20
C GLU A 272 -58.84 0.63 26.43
N PRO A 273 -59.44 0.87 27.63
CA PRO A 273 -59.92 2.16 28.17
C PRO A 273 -59.65 2.41 29.69
N LEU A 274 -59.89 3.66 30.11
CA LEU A 274 -60.31 4.13 31.46
C LEU A 274 -59.50 3.77 32.74
N LEU A 275 -59.00 4.80 33.44
CA LEU A 275 -59.54 5.28 34.73
C LEU A 275 -58.95 6.67 35.13
N HIS A 276 -59.53 7.34 36.14
CA HIS A 276 -59.44 8.80 36.42
C HIS A 276 -58.16 9.35 37.09
N GLY A 277 -57.93 10.68 36.95
CA GLY A 277 -57.43 11.53 38.06
C GLY A 277 -56.70 12.85 37.71
N GLY A 278 -57.37 14.02 37.87
CA GLY A 278 -56.79 15.40 37.94
C GLY A 278 -56.29 16.02 36.61
N SER A 279 -56.72 17.21 36.15
CA SER A 279 -56.48 18.60 36.66
C SER A 279 -54.98 18.97 36.69
N GLU A 280 -54.48 20.06 36.08
CA GLU A 280 -55.02 21.39 35.70
C GLU A 280 -54.49 21.79 34.28
N GLU A 281 -55.18 22.59 33.43
CA GLU A 281 -55.09 24.08 33.35
C GLU A 281 -53.70 24.68 33.71
N GLN A 282 -53.08 25.64 33.02
CA GLN A 282 -53.33 26.47 31.82
C GLN A 282 -51.92 26.81 31.21
N ILE A 283 -51.63 27.64 30.19
CA ILE A 283 -52.36 28.63 29.38
C ILE A 283 -51.75 28.70 27.94
N LYS A 284 -52.25 29.60 27.08
CA LYS A 284 -51.66 30.03 25.78
C LYS A 284 -51.24 31.51 25.88
N ILE A 285 -50.13 31.93 25.26
CA ILE A 285 -49.93 33.32 24.81
C ILE A 285 -49.25 33.33 23.41
N GLU A 286 -50.06 33.53 22.37
CA GLU A 286 -49.72 34.28 21.15
C GLU A 286 -49.97 35.77 21.48
N ASP A 287 -49.47 36.85 20.85
CA ASP A 287 -48.86 37.13 19.52
C ASP A 287 -48.27 38.60 19.60
N PRO A 288 -48.31 39.55 18.63
CA PRO A 288 -47.81 39.64 17.23
C PRO A 288 -46.94 40.92 16.90
N PHE A 289 -46.65 41.14 15.60
CA PHE A 289 -46.17 42.38 14.88
C PHE A 289 -44.67 42.78 14.97
N ASN A 290 -43.99 43.33 13.93
CA ASN A 290 -44.33 43.87 12.59
C ASN A 290 -43.35 43.31 11.52
N GLN A 291 -43.77 42.82 10.34
CA GLN A 291 -44.14 43.50 9.07
C GLN A 291 -43.01 44.19 8.23
N HIS A 292 -42.79 43.62 7.02
CA HIS A 292 -42.63 44.24 5.67
C HIS A 292 -41.47 45.23 5.36
N THR A 293 -40.94 45.40 4.13
CA THR A 293 -41.32 44.99 2.73
C THR A 293 -40.03 44.82 1.87
N SER A 294 -39.99 43.93 0.85
CA SER A 294 -40.05 44.19 -0.63
C SER A 294 -39.00 45.19 -1.20
N THR A 295 -38.35 45.02 -2.36
CA THR A 295 -38.76 44.45 -3.69
C THR A 295 -37.45 44.09 -4.44
N ASP A 296 -37.22 42.88 -4.93
CA ASP A 296 -37.65 42.26 -6.20
C ASP A 296 -37.20 43.04 -7.47
N ASP A 297 -36.36 42.40 -8.29
CA ASP A 297 -36.23 42.71 -9.72
C ASP A 297 -35.82 41.45 -10.51
N LYS A 298 -36.38 41.30 -11.71
CA LYS A 298 -36.59 40.01 -12.38
C LYS A 298 -36.59 40.23 -13.89
N VAL A 299 -35.92 39.39 -14.69
CA VAL A 299 -36.42 39.05 -16.05
C VAL A 299 -35.73 37.81 -16.67
N HIS A 300 -36.59 37.06 -17.36
CA HIS A 300 -36.49 35.88 -18.23
C HIS A 300 -35.18 35.16 -18.62
N SER A 301 -35.30 33.86 -18.39
CA SER A 301 -34.74 32.73 -19.14
C SER A 301 -34.84 32.82 -20.67
N THR A 302 -33.82 32.27 -21.36
CA THR A 302 -34.01 31.49 -22.60
C THR A 302 -33.33 30.13 -22.42
N GLY A 303 -34.05 29.06 -22.72
CA GLY A 303 -33.56 27.69 -22.50
C GLY A 303 -33.09 27.03 -23.80
N THR A 304 -31.98 26.31 -23.72
CA THR A 304 -31.65 25.23 -24.66
C THR A 304 -31.10 24.04 -23.88
N THR A 305 -31.97 23.07 -23.59
CA THR A 305 -31.54 21.71 -23.28
C THR A 305 -30.99 21.06 -24.55
N PRO A 306 -29.91 20.27 -24.43
CA PRO A 306 -30.01 18.94 -25.01
C PRO A 306 -29.49 17.80 -24.12
N ARG A 307 -30.22 16.69 -24.17
CA ARG A 307 -29.79 15.30 -23.97
C ARG A 307 -29.01 14.92 -22.71
N LYS A 308 -29.73 14.20 -21.82
CA LYS A 308 -29.20 13.00 -21.15
C LYS A 308 -28.39 12.15 -22.15
N ILE A 309 -27.08 12.01 -21.93
CA ILE A 309 -26.30 10.89 -22.48
C ILE A 309 -26.27 9.81 -21.41
N LYS A 310 -26.66 8.59 -21.81
CA LYS A 310 -26.64 7.40 -20.95
C LYS A 310 -25.20 6.91 -20.78
N ASN A 311 -24.88 6.44 -19.58
CA ASN A 311 -23.92 5.38 -19.27
C ASN A 311 -22.66 5.28 -20.15
N ASP A 312 -21.54 5.87 -19.70
CA ASP A 312 -20.20 5.51 -20.19
C ASP A 312 -19.32 4.88 -19.10
N ILE A 313 -19.79 3.75 -18.57
CA ILE A 313 -18.94 2.80 -17.82
C ILE A 313 -17.97 2.07 -18.78
N THR A 314 -18.25 2.16 -20.09
CA THR A 314 -17.48 1.61 -21.21
C THR A 314 -16.12 2.27 -21.45
N VAL A 315 -15.94 3.56 -21.12
CA VAL A 315 -14.67 4.27 -21.39
C VAL A 315 -13.55 3.86 -20.42
N LEU A 316 -13.86 3.60 -19.14
CA LEU A 316 -12.86 3.17 -18.16
C LEU A 316 -12.43 1.70 -18.35
N ALA A 317 -13.35 0.84 -18.82
CA ALA A 317 -13.00 -0.50 -19.28
C ALA A 317 -12.18 -0.45 -20.59
N GLY A 318 -12.44 0.56 -21.43
CA GLY A 318 -11.73 0.81 -22.68
C GLY A 318 -10.22 0.99 -22.49
N SER A 319 -9.77 1.88 -21.60
CA SER A 319 -8.34 2.17 -21.44
C SER A 319 -7.54 0.99 -20.87
N VAL A 320 -8.11 0.23 -19.93
CA VAL A 320 -7.49 -0.99 -19.42
C VAL A 320 -7.45 -2.05 -20.52
N TRP A 321 -8.53 -2.23 -21.29
CA TRP A 321 -8.58 -3.20 -22.38
C TRP A 321 -7.68 -2.82 -23.56
N THR A 322 -7.49 -1.54 -23.90
CA THR A 322 -6.54 -1.13 -24.96
C THR A 322 -5.09 -1.35 -24.54
N THR A 323 -4.76 -1.10 -23.27
CA THR A 323 -3.41 -1.34 -22.74
C THR A 323 -3.12 -2.84 -22.63
N LEU A 324 -4.08 -3.64 -22.12
CA LEU A 324 -3.97 -5.11 -22.13
C LEU A 324 -3.89 -5.64 -23.57
N ARG A 325 -4.71 -5.10 -24.49
CA ARG A 325 -4.70 -5.49 -25.89
C ARG A 325 -3.34 -5.21 -26.52
N HIS A 326 -2.76 -4.02 -26.36
CA HIS A 326 -1.41 -3.73 -26.87
C HIS A 326 -0.36 -4.69 -26.30
N HIS A 327 -0.41 -4.96 -24.99
CA HIS A 327 0.55 -5.83 -24.32
C HIS A 327 0.41 -7.32 -24.74
N PHE A 328 -0.79 -7.77 -25.13
CA PHE A 328 -1.03 -9.12 -25.66
C PHE A 328 -0.86 -9.23 -27.19
N THR A 329 -1.19 -8.19 -27.98
CA THR A 329 -1.01 -8.22 -29.44
C THR A 329 0.42 -7.97 -29.89
N GLY A 330 1.28 -7.38 -29.04
CA GLY A 330 2.68 -7.16 -29.38
C GLY A 330 3.49 -8.45 -29.58
N ASN A 331 3.32 -9.45 -28.71
CA ASN A 331 4.21 -10.63 -28.64
C ASN A 331 3.53 -12.01 -28.72
N MET A 332 2.20 -12.10 -28.88
CA MET A 332 1.46 -13.38 -28.92
C MET A 332 0.59 -13.58 -30.18
N LEU A 333 0.89 -12.86 -31.26
CA LEU A 333 0.32 -13.09 -32.61
C LEU A 333 1.09 -14.16 -33.42
N ASN A 334 1.59 -15.20 -32.75
CA ASN A 334 1.96 -16.44 -33.44
C ASN A 334 0.73 -17.38 -33.48
N LYS A 335 0.65 -18.29 -34.47
CA LYS A 335 -0.58 -19.03 -34.83
C LYS A 335 -1.26 -19.76 -33.65
N ASN A 336 -0.49 -20.14 -32.63
CA ASN A 336 -0.97 -20.84 -31.44
C ASN A 336 -1.74 -19.92 -30.45
N GLY A 337 -1.42 -18.63 -30.38
CA GLY A 337 -2.07 -17.68 -29.47
C GLY A 337 -3.55 -17.45 -29.80
N LEU A 338 -3.88 -17.41 -31.10
CA LEU A 338 -5.26 -17.29 -31.59
C LEU A 338 -6.09 -18.53 -31.21
N LEU A 339 -5.50 -19.73 -31.27
CA LEU A 339 -6.14 -20.98 -30.88
C LEU A 339 -6.39 -21.04 -29.37
N PHE A 340 -5.42 -20.61 -28.54
CA PHE A 340 -5.61 -20.53 -27.08
C PHE A 340 -6.71 -19.53 -26.69
N ALA A 341 -6.73 -18.34 -27.29
CA ALA A 341 -7.78 -17.35 -27.05
C ALA A 341 -9.16 -17.89 -27.47
N GLY A 342 -9.24 -18.56 -28.63
CA GLY A 342 -10.45 -19.23 -29.10
C GLY A 342 -10.93 -20.32 -28.15
N LEU A 343 -10.03 -21.20 -27.70
CA LEU A 343 -10.35 -22.29 -26.77
C LEU A 343 -10.85 -21.76 -25.41
N LEU A 344 -10.20 -20.72 -24.88
CA LEU A 344 -10.59 -20.09 -23.61
C LEU A 344 -12.00 -19.48 -23.70
N LEU A 345 -12.30 -18.77 -24.81
CA LEU A 345 -13.61 -18.19 -25.06
C LEU A 345 -14.68 -19.29 -25.18
N LEU A 346 -14.38 -20.38 -25.88
CA LEU A 346 -15.28 -21.51 -26.09
C LEU A 346 -15.56 -22.27 -24.78
N LEU A 347 -14.56 -22.41 -23.90
CA LEU A 347 -14.73 -22.97 -22.54
C LEU A 347 -15.61 -22.07 -21.65
N CYS A 348 -15.39 -20.75 -21.67
CA CYS A 348 -16.21 -19.79 -20.93
C CYS A 348 -17.68 -19.81 -21.39
N VAL A 349 -17.93 -19.77 -22.71
CA VAL A 349 -19.29 -19.82 -23.27
C VAL A 349 -19.96 -21.19 -22.98
N LYS A 350 -19.22 -22.30 -23.08
CA LYS A 350 -19.77 -23.66 -22.87
C LYS A 350 -20.09 -23.96 -21.41
N LYS A 351 -19.35 -23.40 -20.42
CA LYS A 351 -19.62 -23.61 -18.98
C LYS A 351 -20.54 -22.57 -18.32
N TYR A 352 -20.83 -21.42 -18.96
CA TYR A 352 -21.71 -20.40 -18.38
C TYR A 352 -23.09 -20.95 -17.94
N LYS A 353 -23.74 -21.78 -18.76
CA LYS A 353 -25.03 -22.42 -18.41
C LYS A 353 -24.94 -23.36 -17.20
N SER A 354 -23.80 -24.03 -17.00
CA SER A 354 -23.62 -24.97 -15.88
C SER A 354 -23.39 -24.24 -14.55
N LEU A 355 -22.59 -23.16 -14.56
CA LEU A 355 -22.37 -22.34 -13.37
C LEU A 355 -23.65 -21.65 -12.90
N MET A 356 -24.47 -21.15 -13.84
CA MET A 356 -25.72 -20.46 -13.53
C MET A 356 -26.81 -21.39 -12.96
N ALA A 357 -26.73 -22.70 -13.21
CA ALA A 357 -27.59 -23.71 -12.59
C ALA A 357 -27.18 -24.01 -11.14
N ILE A 358 -25.87 -24.13 -10.87
CA ILE A 358 -25.34 -24.43 -9.53
C ILE A 358 -25.73 -23.33 -8.53
N PHE A 359 -25.52 -22.06 -8.89
CA PHE A 359 -25.84 -20.92 -8.01
C PHE A 359 -27.34 -20.76 -7.70
N LYS A 360 -28.24 -21.43 -8.43
CA LYS A 360 -29.70 -21.34 -8.21
C LYS A 360 -30.22 -22.22 -7.06
N HIS A 361 -29.44 -23.19 -6.60
CA HIS A 361 -29.85 -24.16 -5.55
C HIS A 361 -29.06 -24.05 -4.23
N VAL A 362 -27.95 -23.28 -4.19
CA VAL A 362 -27.10 -23.13 -2.99
C VAL A 362 -27.86 -22.66 -1.73
N PRO A 363 -28.80 -21.68 -1.78
CA PRO A 363 -29.48 -21.21 -0.58
C PRO A 363 -30.35 -22.29 0.11
N ALA A 364 -30.92 -23.21 -0.66
CA ALA A 364 -31.80 -24.26 -0.14
C ALA A 364 -31.00 -25.43 0.48
N ALA A 365 -29.91 -25.84 -0.18
CA ALA A 365 -29.08 -26.95 0.29
C ALA A 365 -28.33 -26.62 1.59
N PHE A 366 -27.94 -25.36 1.81
CA PHE A 366 -27.27 -24.93 3.04
C PHE A 366 -28.14 -25.09 4.28
N HIS A 367 -29.45 -24.86 4.18
CA HIS A 367 -30.38 -25.01 5.30
C HIS A 367 -30.56 -26.47 5.77
N THR A 368 -30.46 -27.44 4.85
CA THR A 368 -30.57 -28.87 5.19
C THR A 368 -29.30 -29.49 5.77
N VAL A 369 -28.12 -28.93 5.45
CA VAL A 369 -26.83 -29.50 5.89
C VAL A 369 -26.31 -28.86 7.19
N TYR A 370 -26.74 -27.63 7.51
CA TYR A 370 -26.37 -26.92 8.74
C TYR A 370 -26.63 -27.70 10.05
N PRO A 371 -27.73 -28.45 10.23
CA PRO A 371 -27.95 -29.29 11.43
C PRO A 371 -26.96 -30.46 11.54
N GLN A 372 -26.50 -31.00 10.42
CA GLN A 372 -25.57 -32.14 10.40
C GLN A 372 -24.13 -31.69 10.71
N ILE A 373 -23.72 -30.53 10.19
CA ILE A 373 -22.42 -29.91 10.50
C ILE A 373 -22.34 -29.54 11.99
N THR A 374 -23.41 -28.99 12.57
CA THR A 374 -23.45 -28.66 14.00
C THR A 374 -23.49 -29.90 14.90
N GLY A 375 -24.08 -31.01 14.45
CA GLY A 375 -23.97 -32.32 15.11
C GLY A 375 -22.56 -32.90 15.09
N LEU A 376 -21.87 -32.85 13.95
CA LEU A 376 -20.47 -33.28 13.80
C LEU A 376 -19.50 -32.45 14.65
N LEU A 377 -19.68 -31.13 14.70
CA LEU A 377 -18.90 -30.25 15.57
C LEU A 377 -19.09 -30.57 17.05
N LYS A 378 -20.32 -30.88 17.50
CA LYS A 378 -20.56 -31.31 18.89
C LYS A 378 -19.90 -32.64 19.24
N LEU A 379 -19.84 -33.58 18.30
CA LEU A 379 -19.15 -34.86 18.46
C LEU A 379 -17.63 -34.67 18.57
N LEU A 380 -17.06 -33.77 17.77
CA LEU A 380 -15.63 -33.41 17.83
C LEU A 380 -15.23 -32.61 19.07
N THR A 381 -16.17 -31.94 19.76
CA THR A 381 -15.94 -31.30 21.06
C THR A 381 -16.26 -32.18 22.27
N SER A 382 -16.58 -33.46 22.04
CA SER A 382 -16.89 -34.46 23.07
C SER A 382 -15.85 -35.60 23.13
N ILE A 383 -14.73 -35.42 22.42
CA ILE A 383 -13.48 -36.19 22.49
C ILE A 383 -12.42 -35.23 23.01
#